data_AF-A0A0G1NEF6-F1
#
_entry.id   AF-A0A0G1NEF6-F1
#
_cell.length_a   1.000
_cell.length_b   1.000
_cell.length_c   1.000
_cell.angle_alpha   90.00
_cell.angle_beta   90.00
_cell.angle_gamma   90.00
#
_symmetry.space_group_name_H-M   'P 1'
#
loop_
_entity.id
_entity.type
_entity.pdbx_description
1 polymer ?
#
loop_
_entity_poly.entity_id
_entity_poly.type
_entity_poly.pdbx_seq_one_letter_code
_entity_poly.pdbx_strand_id
1 'polypeptide(L)'
;MAMKKFSPVRTITKGNIEKVPGDKPGVYRIKNAEGDVLYIGKAKGGRLDDRIAEHKGEFEGGTRFQYKTTPSKEAAESLERREIREYKPPKNKDK
;
A
#
# COMPACT_ATOMS: atom_id res chain seq x y z
N MET A 1 19.61 3.39 12.65
CA MET A 1 18.76 2.39 11.96
C MET A 1 18.18 3.02 10.71
N ALA A 2 18.39 2.44 9.52
CA ALA A 2 17.87 2.99 8.27
C ALA A 2 16.35 3.05 8.32
N MET A 3 15.79 4.26 8.27
CA MET A 3 14.35 4.50 8.16
C MET A 3 13.85 3.72 6.94
N LYS A 4 13.13 2.61 7.16
CA LYS A 4 12.61 1.78 6.06
C LYS A 4 11.80 2.69 5.13
N LYS A 5 12.36 3.00 3.97
CA LYS A 5 11.68 3.75 2.90
C LYS A 5 10.60 2.84 2.31
N PHE A 6 9.58 3.43 1.69
CA PHE A 6 8.63 2.64 0.91
C PHE A 6 9.37 1.82 -0.15
N SER A 7 8.82 0.65 -0.46
CA SER A 7 9.31 -0.18 -1.55
C SER A 7 9.34 0.63 -2.87
N PRO A 8 10.18 0.24 -3.85
CA PRO A 8 10.06 0.79 -5.19
C PRO A 8 8.64 0.58 -5.72
N VAL A 9 8.18 1.49 -6.60
CA VAL A 9 6.91 1.33 -7.32
C VAL A 9 7.00 0.08 -8.17
N ARG A 10 6.04 -0.83 -8.01
CA ARG A 10 5.95 -2.07 -8.79
C ARG A 10 4.57 -2.19 -9.41
N THR A 11 4.46 -2.87 -10.54
CA THR A 11 3.17 -3.19 -11.15
C THR A 11 2.51 -4.35 -10.40
N ILE A 12 1.19 -4.31 -10.23
CA ILE A 12 0.36 -5.33 -9.57
C ILE A 12 0.30 -6.59 -10.46
N THR A 13 1.35 -7.39 -10.38
CA THR A 13 1.51 -8.69 -11.05
C THR A 13 1.74 -9.77 -10.01
N LYS A 14 1.34 -11.01 -10.29
CA LYS A 14 1.48 -12.14 -9.36
C LYS A 14 2.91 -12.24 -8.80
N GLY A 15 3.92 -12.25 -9.66
CA GLY A 15 5.32 -12.33 -9.25
C GLY A 15 5.87 -11.12 -8.47
N ASN A 16 5.20 -9.95 -8.51
CA ASN A 16 5.56 -8.82 -7.64
C ASN A 16 4.82 -8.85 -6.31
N ILE A 17 3.58 -9.33 -6.31
CA ILE A 17 2.75 -9.51 -5.11
C ILE A 17 3.36 -10.59 -4.21
N GLU A 18 3.84 -11.70 -4.77
CA GLU A 18 4.52 -12.77 -4.03
C GLU A 18 5.81 -12.31 -3.32
N LYS A 19 6.40 -11.19 -3.77
CA LYS A 19 7.58 -10.57 -3.14
C LYS A 19 7.20 -9.62 -2.00
N VAL A 20 5.92 -9.40 -1.77
CA VAL A 20 5.43 -8.58 -0.67
C VAL A 20 5.43 -9.46 0.59
N PRO A 21 6.08 -9.02 1.69
CA PRO A 21 6.09 -9.75 2.93
C PRO A 21 4.68 -9.78 3.53
N GLY A 22 3.95 -10.87 3.30
CA GLY A 22 2.61 -11.09 3.82
C GLY A 22 2.58 -11.06 5.34
N ASP A 23 3.52 -11.73 6.01
CA ASP A 23 3.59 -11.94 7.47
C ASP A 23 3.60 -10.67 8.33
N LYS A 24 3.94 -9.50 7.78
CA LYS A 24 4.16 -8.26 8.57
C LYS A 24 3.04 -7.25 8.41
N PRO A 25 2.71 -6.48 9.46
CA PRO A 25 1.84 -5.33 9.32
C PRO A 25 2.52 -4.25 8.48
N GLY A 26 1.72 -3.42 7.82
CA GLY A 26 2.26 -2.34 7.01
C GLY A 26 1.20 -1.54 6.28
N VAL A 27 1.67 -0.58 5.49
CA VAL A 27 0.86 0.32 4.67
C VAL A 27 1.21 0.09 3.21
N TYR A 28 0.20 0.03 2.36
CA TYR A 28 0.36 -0.01 0.91
C TYR A 28 -0.31 1.20 0.27
N ARG A 29 0.21 1.60 -0.89
CA ARG A 29 -0.33 2.65 -1.74
C ARG A 29 -0.62 2.06 -3.10
N ILE A 30 -1.81 2.27 -3.61
CA ILE A 30 -2.16 1.95 -4.99
C ILE A 30 -1.96 3.22 -5.82
N LYS A 31 -1.32 3.05 -6.96
CA LYS A 31 -0.98 4.13 -7.89
C LYS A 31 -1.51 3.83 -9.29
N ASN A 32 -1.81 4.90 -10.03
CA ASN A 32 -2.11 4.80 -11.45
C ASN A 32 -0.81 4.53 -12.27
N ALA A 33 -0.97 4.38 -13.59
CA ALA A 33 0.16 4.27 -14.51
C ALA A 33 1.03 5.55 -14.57
N GLU A 34 0.48 6.70 -14.20
CA GLU A 34 1.16 8.00 -14.21
C GLU A 34 2.01 8.22 -12.94
N GLY A 35 1.70 7.52 -11.84
CA GLY A 35 2.41 7.57 -10.56
C GLY A 35 1.63 8.24 -9.42
N ASP A 36 0.42 8.72 -9.67
CA ASP A 36 -0.47 9.32 -8.68
C ASP A 36 -1.02 8.29 -7.71
N VAL A 37 -1.11 8.69 -6.44
CA VAL A 37 -1.64 7.83 -5.38
C VAL A 37 -3.17 7.86 -5.40
N LEU A 38 -3.76 6.76 -5.85
CA LEU A 38 -5.22 6.61 -5.91
C LEU A 38 -5.81 6.23 -4.56
N TYR A 39 -5.13 5.32 -3.85
CA TYR A 39 -5.60 4.74 -2.59
C TYR A 39 -4.44 4.41 -1.65
N ILE A 40 -4.68 4.50 -0.34
CA ILE A 40 -3.70 4.15 0.69
C ILE A 40 -4.42 3.29 1.73
N GLY A 41 -3.92 2.08 1.94
CA GLY A 41 -4.50 1.14 2.90
C GLY A 41 -3.46 0.57 3.85
N LYS A 42 -3.91 0.07 5.00
CA LYS A 42 -3.10 -0.74 5.92
C LYS A 42 -3.50 -2.21 5.88
N ALA A 43 -2.53 -3.08 6.10
CA ALA A 43 -2.78 -4.49 6.39
C ALA A 43 -2.40 -4.81 7.84
N LYS A 44 -3.28 -5.55 8.52
CA LYS A 44 -3.08 -6.03 9.89
C LYS A 44 -2.45 -7.43 9.81
N GLY A 45 -1.12 -7.50 9.56
CA GLY A 45 -0.27 -8.70 9.65
C GLY A 45 -0.78 -9.94 8.91
N GLY A 46 -0.23 -10.24 7.74
CA GLY A 46 -0.49 -11.49 7.02
C GLY A 46 -1.07 -11.35 5.62
N ARG A 47 -1.48 -10.14 5.20
CA ARG A 47 -2.38 -9.96 4.03
C ARG A 47 -2.08 -8.73 3.18
N LEU A 48 -0.83 -8.28 3.15
CA LEU A 48 -0.42 -7.12 2.35
C LEU A 48 -0.57 -7.43 0.86
N ASP A 49 -0.06 -8.59 0.47
CA ASP A 49 -0.14 -9.21 -0.83
C ASP A 49 -1.60 -9.45 -1.29
N ASP A 50 -2.41 -10.11 -0.46
CA ASP A 50 -3.84 -10.33 -0.75
C ASP A 50 -4.55 -9.00 -1.04
N ARG A 51 -4.39 -8.00 -0.16
CA ARG A 51 -5.08 -6.71 -0.28
C ARG A 51 -4.67 -5.94 -1.53
N ILE A 52 -3.39 -6.01 -1.89
CA ILE A 52 -2.88 -5.38 -3.12
C ILE A 52 -3.43 -6.12 -4.36
N ALA A 53 -3.55 -7.46 -4.28
CA ALA A 53 -4.12 -8.26 -5.35
C ALA A 53 -5.62 -7.99 -5.57
N GLU A 54 -6.39 -7.88 -4.48
CA GLU A 54 -7.83 -7.58 -4.52
C GLU A 54 -8.12 -6.25 -5.22
N HIS A 55 -7.30 -5.22 -4.98
CA HIS A 55 -7.47 -3.91 -5.62
C HIS A 55 -7.03 -3.85 -7.08
N LYS A 56 -6.50 -4.93 -7.65
CA LYS A 56 -6.11 -4.96 -9.06
C LYS A 56 -7.35 -4.83 -9.94
N GLY A 57 -7.51 -3.67 -10.57
CA GLY A 57 -8.67 -3.38 -11.43
C GLY A 57 -9.90 -2.87 -10.68
N GLU A 58 -9.82 -2.71 -9.35
CA GLU A 58 -10.88 -2.05 -8.56
C GLU A 58 -10.89 -0.53 -8.82
N PHE A 59 -9.72 0.04 -9.12
CA PHE A 59 -9.56 1.45 -9.48
C PHE A 59 -9.13 1.56 -10.94
N GLU A 60 -9.82 2.41 -11.71
CA GLU A 60 -9.40 2.75 -13.07
C GLU A 60 -7.95 3.25 -13.08
N GLY A 61 -7.10 2.54 -13.83
CA GLY A 61 -5.67 2.82 -13.91
C GLY A 61 -4.81 2.30 -12.76
N GLY A 62 -5.40 1.77 -11.67
CA GLY A 62 -4.74 1.23 -10.48
C GLY A 62 -3.92 -0.03 -10.76
N THR A 63 -2.79 0.15 -11.44
CA THR A 63 -1.93 -0.94 -11.93
C THR A 63 -0.61 -1.03 -11.18
N ARG A 64 -0.27 -0.01 -10.37
CA ARG A 64 0.99 0.06 -9.64
C ARG A 64 0.75 0.11 -8.14
N PHE A 65 1.73 -0.34 -7.37
CA PHE A 65 1.68 -0.34 -5.93
C PHE A 65 3.04 -0.04 -5.29
N GLN A 66 3.00 0.45 -4.06
CA GLN A 66 4.13 0.54 -3.14
C GLN A 66 3.68 0.06 -1.78
N TYR A 67 4.60 -0.45 -0.97
CA TYR A 67 4.30 -0.85 0.39
C TYR A 67 5.44 -0.51 1.35
N LYS A 68 5.12 -0.47 2.63
CA LYS A 68 6.06 -0.31 3.72
C LYS A 68 5.61 -1.15 4.90
N THR A 69 6.45 -2.11 5.28
CA THR A 69 6.25 -2.88 6.52
C THR A 69 6.55 -2.03 7.73
N THR A 70 5.75 -2.18 8.77
CA THR A 70 5.96 -1.57 10.08
C THR A 70 6.24 -2.65 11.12
N PRO A 71 6.87 -2.31 12.26
CA PRO A 71 7.11 -3.28 13.33
C PRO A 71 5.82 -3.71 14.03
N SER A 72 4.81 -2.82 14.07
CA SER A 72 3.55 -3.04 14.79
C SER A 72 2.35 -2.54 13.99
N LYS A 73 1.16 -3.04 14.34
CA LYS A 73 -0.12 -2.60 13.78
C LYS A 73 -0.41 -1.12 14.09
N GLU A 74 -0.07 -0.65 15.28
CA GLU A 74 -0.21 0.77 15.67
C GLU A 74 0.65 1.67 14.78
N ALA A 75 1.91 1.27 14.54
CA ALA A 75 2.79 1.97 13.63
C ALA A 75 2.26 1.97 12.17
N ALA A 76 1.60 0.89 11.74
CA ALA A 76 0.93 0.87 10.43
C ALA A 76 -0.23 1.88 10.37
N GLU A 77 -1.01 1.98 11.45
CA GLU A 77 -2.13 2.92 11.52
C GLU A 77 -1.67 4.38 11.54
N SER A 78 -0.68 4.72 12.38
CA SER A 78 -0.14 6.09 12.40
C SER A 78 0.47 6.48 11.06
N LEU A 79 1.16 5.53 10.40
CA LEU A 79 1.71 5.75 9.07
C LEU A 79 0.60 5.93 8.02
N GLU A 80 -0.43 5.07 8.02
CA GLU A 80 -1.57 5.17 7.10
C GLU A 80 -2.25 6.55 7.23
N ARG A 81 -2.59 6.97 8.44
CA ARG A 81 -3.22 8.28 8.70
C ARG A 81 -2.36 9.43 8.20
N ARG A 82 -1.05 9.38 8.45
CA ARG A 82 -0.11 10.40 7.96
C ARG A 82 -0.13 10.45 6.43
N GLU A 83 0.00 9.31 5.79
CA GLU A 83 0.05 9.18 4.33
C GLU A 83 -1.25 9.66 3.66
N ILE A 84 -2.41 9.29 4.22
CA ILE A 84 -3.71 9.80 3.76
C ILE A 84 -3.78 11.32 3.91
N ARG A 85 -3.27 11.89 5.01
CA ARG A 85 -3.25 13.34 5.23
C ARG A 85 -2.33 14.07 4.26
N GLU A 86 -1.17 13.49 3.93
CA GLU A 86 -0.18 14.12 3.03
C GLU A 86 -0.60 14.01 1.56
N TYR A 87 -1.06 12.83 1.11
CA TYR A 87 -1.39 12.59 -0.30
C TYR A 87 -2.86 12.85 -0.65
N LYS A 88 -3.76 12.87 0.34
CA LYS A 88 -5.23 13.01 0.15
C LYS A 88 -5.77 12.19 -1.03
N PRO A 89 -5.50 10.87 -1.06
CA PRO A 89 -5.89 10.01 -2.16
C PRO A 89 -7.41 10.09 -2.43
N PRO A 90 -7.83 10.22 -3.71
CA PRO A 90 -9.21 10.47 -4.08
C PRO A 90 -10.16 9.33 -3.69
N LYS A 91 -9.64 8.09 -3.56
CA LYS A 91 -10.43 6.90 -3.22
C LYS A 91 -10.53 6.61 -1.72
N ASN A 92 -9.95 7.47 -0.87
CA ASN A 92 -9.94 7.27 0.58
C ASN A 92 -10.91 8.22 1.31
N LYS A 93 -11.94 8.72 0.61
CA LYS A 93 -12.86 9.77 1.08
C LYS A 93 -13.81 9.33 2.21
N ASP A 94 -13.96 8.03 2.46
CA ASP A 94 -15.00 7.47 3.34
C ASP A 94 -14.46 6.72 4.57
N LYS A 95 -13.29 7.11 5.12
CA LYS A 95 -12.65 6.35 6.21
C LYS A 95 -12.43 7.16 7.49
#